data_AF-A0A2R6LY49-F1
#
_entry.id   AF-A0A2R6LY49-F1
#
_cell.length_a   1.000
_cell.length_b   1.000
_cell.length_c   1.000
_cell.angle_alpha   90.00
_cell.angle_beta   90.00
_cell.angle_gamma   90.00
#
_symmetry.space_group_name_H-M   'P 1'
#
loop_
_entity.id
_entity.type
_entity.pdbx_description
1 polymer ?
#
loop_
_entity_poly.entity_id
_entity_poly.type
_entity_poly.pdbx_seq_one_letter_code
_entity_poly.pdbx_strand_id
1 'polypeptide(L)'
;MPIDVHQLDDGAWISVDDTREVNVGDLWWLARQDCCPCEMADFLAEGFVEVGVDPPAIEARIAGQCIACGASGVTSWLAVGRVIDGEFHAVVPESVHVPRRRIRLARPE
;
A
#
# COMPACT_ATOMS: atom_id res chain seq x y z
N MET A 1 0.10 18.52 13.18
CA MET A 1 1.24 17.85 13.86
C MET A 1 1.94 16.99 12.82
N PRO A 2 3.24 16.68 12.95
CA PRO A 2 3.83 15.66 12.09
C PRO A 2 3.13 14.32 12.37
N ILE A 3 2.79 13.58 11.31
CA ILE A 3 2.27 12.21 11.40
C ILE A 3 3.47 11.27 11.34
N ASP A 4 3.54 10.33 12.26
CA ASP A 4 4.59 9.31 12.27
C ASP A 4 4.09 8.02 11.61
N VAL A 5 4.91 7.44 10.73
CA VAL A 5 4.50 6.29 9.89
C VAL A 5 5.61 5.28 9.78
N HIS A 6 5.35 4.07 10.26
CA HIS A 6 6.34 2.98 10.32
C HIS A 6 5.72 1.61 10.04
N GLN A 7 6.55 0.66 9.63
CA GLN A 7 6.17 -0.76 9.60
C GLN A 7 6.39 -1.37 10.99
N LEU A 8 5.52 -2.31 11.37
CA LEU A 8 5.63 -3.10 12.59
C LEU A 8 5.58 -4.59 12.27
N ASP A 9 6.00 -5.40 13.25
CA ASP A 9 5.86 -6.86 13.27
C ASP A 9 6.38 -7.52 11.98
N ASP A 10 7.63 -7.23 11.61
CA ASP A 10 8.29 -7.72 10.38
C ASP A 10 7.49 -7.44 9.10
N GLY A 11 6.80 -6.29 9.06
CA GLY A 11 6.01 -5.86 7.91
C GLY A 11 4.58 -6.40 7.90
N ALA A 12 4.09 -6.97 9.00
CA ALA A 12 2.69 -7.39 9.09
C ALA A 12 1.71 -6.22 9.27
N TRP A 13 2.19 -5.06 9.74
CA TRP A 13 1.38 -3.88 10.00
C TRP A 13 2.04 -2.58 9.53
N ILE A 14 1.22 -1.63 9.12
CA ILE A 14 1.57 -0.21 9.06
C ILE A 14 0.97 0.47 10.29
N SER A 15 1.84 1.18 11.01
CA SER A 15 1.48 2.02 12.14
C SER A 15 1.39 3.48 11.70
N VAL A 16 0.37 4.18 12.18
CA VAL A 16 0.26 5.63 12.07
C VAL A 16 0.05 6.19 13.47
N ASP A 17 0.90 7.13 13.89
CA ASP A 17 0.89 7.70 15.24
C ASP A 17 0.78 6.62 16.34
N ASP A 18 1.69 5.65 16.30
CA ASP A 18 1.80 4.50 17.22
C ASP A 18 0.57 3.57 17.29
N THR A 19 -0.38 3.71 16.37
CA THR A 19 -1.55 2.84 16.25
C THR A 19 -1.44 1.92 15.05
N ARG A 20 -1.77 0.63 15.21
CA ARG A 20 -1.84 -0.35 14.12
C ARG A 20 -3.08 -0.08 13.26
N GLU A 21 -2.85 0.42 12.05
CA GLU A 21 -3.93 0.91 11.18
C GLU A 21 -4.20 0.01 9.96
N VAL A 22 -3.16 -0.57 9.35
CA VAL A 22 -3.31 -1.40 8.14
C VAL A 22 -2.55 -2.72 8.33
N ASN A 23 -3.24 -3.85 8.17
CA ASN A 23 -2.64 -5.19 8.23
C ASN A 23 -2.41 -5.81 6.86
N VAL A 24 -1.56 -6.84 6.85
CA VAL A 24 -1.52 -7.87 5.80
C VAL A 24 -2.65 -8.89 6.00
N GLY A 25 -2.94 -9.70 4.99
CA GLY A 25 -3.95 -10.75 5.02
C GLY A 25 -5.25 -10.39 4.31
N ASP A 26 -5.46 -9.10 4.00
CA ASP A 26 -6.59 -8.67 3.20
C ASP A 26 -6.36 -8.95 1.72
N LEU A 27 -7.47 -9.16 1.00
CA LEU A 27 -7.49 -9.28 -0.45
C LEU A 27 -7.68 -7.90 -1.08
N TRP A 28 -6.77 -7.53 -1.97
CA TRP A 28 -6.76 -6.25 -2.67
C TRP A 28 -7.16 -6.42 -4.13
N TRP A 29 -8.06 -5.56 -4.62
CA TRP A 29 -8.38 -5.50 -6.04
C TRP A 29 -7.48 -4.52 -6.77
N LEU A 30 -6.48 -5.05 -7.45
CA LEU A 30 -5.51 -4.25 -8.19
C LEU A 30 -5.86 -4.21 -9.68
N ALA A 31 -5.75 -3.03 -10.25
CA ALA A 31 -5.80 -2.79 -11.69
C ALA A 31 -4.46 -2.23 -12.19
N ARG A 32 -4.07 -2.60 -13.41
CA ARG A 32 -2.82 -2.12 -14.06
C ARG A 32 -1.56 -2.38 -13.23
N GLN A 33 -1.57 -3.47 -12.47
CA GLN A 33 -0.46 -3.93 -11.66
C GLN A 33 0.59 -4.64 -12.53
N ASP A 34 1.86 -4.47 -12.14
CA ASP A 34 2.99 -5.15 -12.79
C ASP A 34 3.40 -6.45 -12.06
N CYS A 35 2.76 -6.78 -10.93
CA CYS A 35 3.13 -7.94 -10.10
C CYS A 35 2.60 -9.28 -10.62
N CYS A 36 1.70 -9.28 -11.59
CA CYS A 36 1.17 -10.48 -12.25
C CYS A 36 0.61 -10.12 -13.65
N PRO A 37 0.36 -11.12 -14.54
CA PRO A 37 -0.13 -10.85 -15.89
C PRO A 37 -1.64 -10.64 -16.01
N CYS A 38 -2.40 -10.71 -14.91
CA CYS A 38 -3.85 -10.52 -14.94
C CYS A 38 -4.21 -9.07 -15.31
N GLU A 39 -5.35 -8.86 -15.96
CA GLU A 39 -5.87 -7.50 -16.18
C GLU A 39 -6.28 -6.84 -14.85
N MET A 40 -6.95 -7.63 -14.00
CA MET A 40 -7.30 -7.32 -12.62
C MET A 40 -6.73 -8.42 -11.72
N ALA A 41 -6.11 -8.07 -10.60
CA ALA A 41 -5.58 -9.03 -9.65
C ALA A 41 -6.42 -9.04 -8.36
N ASP A 42 -6.82 -10.25 -7.96
CA ASP A 42 -7.19 -10.59 -6.58
C ASP A 42 -5.89 -10.82 -5.79
N PHE A 43 -5.32 -9.77 -5.22
CA PHE A 43 -3.97 -9.81 -4.63
C PHE A 43 -4.04 -9.96 -3.11
N LEU A 44 -3.63 -11.12 -2.60
CA LEU A 44 -3.51 -11.36 -1.16
C LEU A 44 -2.25 -10.67 -0.64
N ALA A 45 -2.42 -9.70 0.25
CA ALA A 45 -1.29 -9.01 0.90
C ALA A 45 -0.66 -9.94 1.95
N GLU A 46 0.66 -10.12 1.89
CA GLU A 46 1.39 -11.03 2.80
C GLU A 46 2.46 -10.30 3.62
N GLY A 47 2.97 -9.16 3.13
CA GLY A 47 4.00 -8.38 3.81
C GLY A 47 4.14 -6.96 3.27
N PHE A 48 4.24 -5.96 4.13
CA PHE A 48 4.69 -4.63 3.74
C PHE A 48 6.21 -4.61 3.60
N VAL A 49 6.69 -4.29 2.40
CA VAL A 49 8.12 -4.24 2.07
C VAL A 49 8.69 -2.85 2.32
N GLU A 50 7.92 -1.82 1.97
CA GLU A 50 8.34 -0.43 2.09
C GLU A 50 7.11 0.43 2.42
N VAL A 51 7.27 1.44 3.28
CA VAL A 51 6.25 2.45 3.56
C VAL A 51 6.81 3.83 3.26
N GLY A 52 5.95 4.70 2.72
CA GLY A 52 6.33 6.04 2.31
C GLY A 52 5.17 7.01 2.46
N VAL A 53 5.51 8.28 2.66
CA VAL A 53 4.54 9.37 2.71
C VAL A 53 4.69 10.20 1.45
N ASP A 54 3.60 10.35 0.70
CA ASP A 54 3.45 11.28 -0.42
C ASP A 54 2.17 12.09 -0.20
N PRO A 55 2.25 13.21 0.57
CA PRO A 55 1.06 13.87 1.09
C PRO A 55 0.03 14.20 0.02
N PRO A 56 -1.27 13.92 0.26
CA PRO A 56 -1.84 13.46 1.53
C PRO A 56 -1.80 11.94 1.73
N ALA A 57 -1.25 11.17 0.79
CA ALA A 57 -1.27 9.71 0.83
C ALA A 57 -0.16 9.13 1.71
N ILE A 58 -0.50 8.04 2.40
CA ILE A 58 0.45 7.06 2.88
C ILE A 58 0.43 5.93 1.87
N GLU A 59 1.60 5.58 1.35
CA GLU A 59 1.78 4.56 0.34
C GLU A 59 2.66 3.43 0.86
N ALA A 60 2.44 2.23 0.35
CA ALA A 60 3.26 1.08 0.64
C ALA A 60 3.56 0.25 -0.60
N ARG A 61 4.65 -0.51 -0.53
CA ARG A 61 4.93 -1.61 -1.46
C ARG A 61 4.64 -2.90 -0.72
N ILE A 62 3.81 -3.75 -1.33
CA ILE A 62 3.25 -4.92 -0.67
C ILE A 62 3.74 -6.17 -1.41
N ALA A 63 4.38 -7.08 -0.68
CA ALA A 63 4.65 -8.45 -1.13
C ALA A 63 3.38 -9.30 -0.95
N GLY A 64 3.14 -10.19 -1.90
CA GLY A 64 1.98 -11.07 -1.83
C GLY A 64 1.80 -11.89 -3.10
N GLN A 65 0.60 -12.45 -3.25
CA GLN A 65 0.26 -13.34 -4.35
C GLN A 65 -1.09 -12.99 -4.97
N CYS A 66 -1.14 -12.98 -6.31
CA CYS A 66 -2.42 -12.97 -7.02
C CYS A 66 -3.06 -14.36 -6.91
N ILE A 67 -4.19 -14.48 -6.21
CA ILE A 67 -4.85 -15.77 -6.01
C ILE A 67 -5.52 -16.31 -7.28
N ALA A 68 -5.82 -15.42 -8.25
CA ALA A 68 -6.43 -15.81 -9.51
C ALA A 68 -5.47 -16.57 -10.44
N CYS A 69 -4.20 -16.16 -10.53
CA CYS A 69 -3.20 -16.80 -11.41
C CYS A 69 -2.05 -17.49 -10.67
N GLY A 70 -1.94 -17.32 -9.35
CA GLY A 70 -0.90 -17.90 -8.51
C GLY A 70 0.45 -17.17 -8.53
N ALA A 71 0.60 -16.07 -9.28
CA ALA A 71 1.86 -15.34 -9.34
C ALA A 71 2.13 -14.56 -8.05
N SER A 72 3.32 -14.73 -7.47
CA SER A 72 3.81 -13.92 -6.35
C SER A 72 4.64 -12.74 -6.86
N GLY A 73 4.58 -11.62 -6.15
CA GLY A 73 5.33 -10.42 -6.52
C GLY A 73 5.23 -9.32 -5.47
N VAL A 74 5.93 -8.22 -5.74
CA VAL A 74 5.83 -6.99 -4.94
C VAL A 74 5.14 -5.93 -5.79
N THR A 75 4.13 -5.26 -5.23
CA THR A 75 3.45 -4.17 -5.91
C THR A 75 4.41 -3.00 -6.19
N SER A 76 4.03 -2.16 -7.16
CA SER A 76 4.48 -0.76 -7.13
C SER A 76 3.86 -0.03 -5.93
N TRP A 77 4.10 1.27 -5.78
CA TRP A 77 3.55 2.03 -4.66
C TRP A 77 2.03 2.06 -4.72
N LEU A 78 1.39 1.67 -3.62
CA LEU A 78 -0.05 1.58 -3.48
C LEU A 78 -0.47 2.47 -2.32
N ALA A 79 -1.45 3.34 -2.53
CA ALA A 79 -2.02 4.10 -1.43
C ALA A 79 -2.73 3.15 -0.47
N VAL A 80 -2.33 3.17 0.81
CA VAL A 80 -2.95 2.38 1.89
C VAL A 80 -3.87 3.23 2.76
N GLY A 81 -3.73 4.56 2.66
CA GLY A 81 -4.61 5.50 3.30
C GLY A 81 -4.20 6.94 3.02
N ARG A 82 -4.89 7.87 3.67
CA ARG A 82 -4.64 9.30 3.55
C ARG A 82 -4.73 9.96 4.90
N VAL A 83 -3.96 11.02 5.09
CA VAL A 83 -4.12 11.91 6.22
C VAL A 83 -4.94 13.11 5.79
N ILE A 84 -6.06 13.35 6.46
CA ILE A 84 -6.94 14.49 6.23
C ILE A 84 -7.16 15.15 7.58
N ASP A 85 -6.88 16.45 7.67
CA ASP A 85 -7.02 17.24 8.90
C ASP A 85 -6.32 16.65 10.14
N GLY A 86 -5.24 15.87 9.90
CA GLY A 86 -4.46 15.22 10.96
C GLY A 86 -4.97 13.83 11.37
N GLU A 87 -6.03 13.33 10.75
CA GLU A 87 -6.57 12.00 10.99
C GLU A 87 -6.22 11.05 9.83
N PHE A 88 -5.86 9.82 10.16
CA PHE A 88 -5.62 8.78 9.18
C PHE A 88 -6.94 8.13 8.75
N HIS A 89 -7.09 7.95 7.44
CA HIS A 89 -8.19 7.22 6.84
C HIS A 89 -7.62 6.13 5.94
N ALA A 90 -7.79 4.87 6.36
CA ALA A 90 -7.44 3.70 5.55
C ALA A 90 -8.27 3.68 4.25
N VAL A 91 -7.68 3.15 3.19
CA VAL A 91 -8.47 2.77 2.01
C VAL A 91 -9.25 1.49 2.30
N VAL A 92 -10.28 1.22 1.49
CA VAL A 92 -11.02 -0.05 1.52
C VAL A 92 -10.32 -1.03 0.56
N PRO A 93 -9.66 -2.11 1.02
CA PRO A 93 -8.91 -3.04 0.16
C PRO A 93 -9.73 -3.63 -0.99
N GLU A 94 -11.01 -3.87 -0.76
CA GLU A 94 -11.96 -4.43 -1.73
C GLU A 94 -12.41 -3.41 -2.80
N SER A 95 -12.01 -2.15 -2.69
CA SER A 95 -12.17 -1.19 -3.78
C SER A 95 -11.07 -1.37 -4.84
N VAL A 96 -11.25 -0.74 -6.01
CA VAL A 96 -10.25 -0.85 -7.08
C VAL A 96 -9.08 0.09 -6.80
N HIS A 97 -7.88 -0.48 -6.71
CA HIS A 97 -6.63 0.25 -6.51
C HIS A 97 -5.71 0.13 -7.72
N VAL A 98 -4.92 1.17 -7.95
CA VAL A 98 -3.94 1.19 -9.05
C VAL A 98 -2.57 1.43 -8.43
N PRO A 99 -1.69 0.42 -8.35
CA PRO A 99 -0.30 0.63 -7.99
C PRO A 99 0.37 1.57 -8.99
N ARG A 100 1.11 2.57 -8.51
CA ARG A 100 1.78 3.56 -9.34
C ARG A 100 3.28 3.52 -9.09
N ARG A 101 4.05 3.84 -10.12
CA ARG A 101 5.46 4.19 -9.91
C ARG A 101 5.50 5.52 -9.18
N ARG A 102 6.35 5.62 -8.17
CA ARG A 102 6.54 6.86 -7.45
C ARG A 102 7.26 7.85 -8.36
N ILE A 103 6.52 8.82 -8.88
CA ILE A 103 7.09 9.93 -9.64
C ILE A 103 7.32 11.05 -8.63
N ARG A 104 8.46 11.03 -7.93
CA ARG A 104 8.90 12.26 -7.26
C ARG A 104 9.27 13.24 -8.36
N LEU A 105 8.38 14.20 -8.66
CA LEU A 105 8.79 15.42 -9.32
C LEU A 105 9.85 16.04 -8.39
N ALA A 106 11.11 16.03 -8.82
CA ALA A 106 12.17 16.70 -8.09
C ALA A 106 11.70 18.14 -7.87
N ARG A 107 11.48 18.52 -6.61
CA ARG A 107 11.19 19.90 -6.26
C ARG A 107 12.52 20.63 -6.48
N PRO A 108 12.60 21.62 -7.40
CA PRO A 108 13.82 22.42 -7.49
C PRO A 108 13.99 23.13 -6.15
N GLU A 109 15.20 23.09 -5.62
CA GLU A 109 15.62 23.91 -4.47
C GLU A 109 15.49 25.40 -4.76
#